data_AF-A0A838HF52-F1
#
_entry.id   AF-A0A838HF52-F1
#
_cell.length_a   1.000
_cell.length_b   1.000
_cell.length_c   1.000
_cell.angle_alpha   90.00
_cell.angle_beta   90.00
_cell.angle_gamma   90.00
#
_symmetry.space_group_name_H-M   'P 1'
#
loop_
_entity.id
_entity.type
_entity.pdbx_description
1 polymer ?
#
loop_
_entity_poly.entity_id
_entity_poly.type
_entity_poly.pdbx_seq_one_letter_code
_entity_poly.pdbx_strand_id
1 'polypeptide(L)'
;GTETDGSIVCPASSQSLVGIKPTVGLVSRVGILPIAHSQDTAGAMARTVTDAAVLLAVLAGADQCDPATTAKRRPRGTDYTAALRADGLRGARLGVAREGYFGYSEETDRLIEEAVAEMARLGAVIVDPADVPTAEELGSSPAELDVLLFELKADLNAYLDGRGADVPVRTLAEVIEFNERNAAAVMPWFGQDLFVKAQEKGPLSDSAYRKARAESLRLAGEKGIDAVLREHRLDALVAPTMAPPFKIDLVNGDHFLGGSSQPAAVAGYPAVTVPAGYVSGLPVGLTFMGAAWSEATLIRLAYGFEQATKARRPPMFQATADPDGAPMGLLR
;
A
#
# COMPACT_ATOMS: atom_id res chain seq x y z
N GLY A 1 -5.60 8.75 -2.24
CA GLY A 1 -4.21 8.99 -1.80
C GLY A 1 -3.26 8.61 -2.92
N THR A 2 -1.96 8.61 -2.64
CA THR A 2 -0.90 8.08 -3.52
C THR A 2 -0.06 7.08 -2.74
N GLU A 3 0.40 6.02 -3.39
CA GLU A 3 1.26 5.01 -2.78
C GLU A 3 2.50 4.75 -3.62
N THR A 4 3.65 4.82 -2.95
CA THR A 4 4.94 4.29 -3.41
C THR A 4 5.18 2.95 -2.72
N ASP A 5 5.09 2.93 -1.38
CA ASP A 5 4.92 1.73 -0.56
C ASP A 5 4.08 2.08 0.67
N GLY A 6 2.98 1.36 0.90
CA GLY A 6 2.10 1.47 2.07
C GLY A 6 1.27 2.75 2.19
N SER A 7 1.57 3.84 1.48
CA SER A 7 0.99 5.18 1.70
C SER A 7 -0.50 5.35 1.32
N ILE A 8 -1.17 4.32 0.81
CA ILE A 8 -2.63 4.20 0.73
C ILE A 8 -3.14 3.16 1.73
N VAL A 9 -2.59 1.94 1.71
CA VAL A 9 -3.14 0.83 2.49
C VAL A 9 -2.86 0.96 3.99
N CYS A 10 -1.68 1.39 4.40
CA CYS A 10 -1.33 1.59 5.81
C CYS A 10 -2.19 2.67 6.50
N PRO A 11 -2.33 3.90 5.95
CA PRO A 11 -3.19 4.90 6.57
C PRO A 11 -4.68 4.54 6.46
N ALA A 12 -5.11 3.82 5.41
CA ALA A 12 -6.49 3.33 5.35
C ALA A 12 -6.79 2.33 6.47
N SER A 13 -5.92 1.34 6.69
CA SER A 13 -5.99 0.41 7.84
C SER A 13 -6.04 1.16 9.17
N SER A 14 -5.10 2.10 9.36
CA SER A 14 -4.98 2.91 10.59
C SER A 14 -6.18 3.81 10.88
N GLN A 15 -7.05 4.07 9.90
CA GLN A 15 -8.23 4.93 10.04
C GLN A 15 -9.55 4.18 9.81
N SER A 16 -9.52 2.84 9.80
CA SER A 16 -10.69 1.99 9.52
C SER A 16 -11.37 2.33 8.19
N LEU A 17 -10.58 2.61 7.16
CA LEU A 17 -11.03 2.88 5.80
C LEU A 17 -10.67 1.71 4.89
N VAL A 18 -11.33 1.69 3.74
CA VAL A 18 -10.91 0.90 2.58
C VAL A 18 -9.86 1.69 1.82
N GLY A 19 -8.77 1.04 1.43
CA GLY A 19 -7.72 1.61 0.58
C GLY A 19 -7.45 0.70 -0.60
N ILE A 20 -7.51 1.25 -1.82
CA ILE A 20 -7.16 0.53 -3.06
C ILE A 20 -5.93 1.19 -3.66
N LYS A 21 -4.80 0.49 -3.59
CA LYS A 21 -3.62 0.75 -4.42
C LYS A 21 -3.77 -0.06 -5.71
N PRO A 22 -3.95 0.56 -6.89
CA PRO A 22 -4.07 -0.20 -8.12
C PRO A 22 -2.71 -0.64 -8.67
N THR A 23 -2.74 -1.41 -9.76
CA THR A 23 -1.55 -1.68 -10.58
C THR A 23 -0.97 -0.37 -11.07
N VAL A 24 0.36 -0.25 -11.06
CA VAL A 24 1.06 0.92 -11.60
C VAL A 24 0.73 1.04 -13.10
N GLY A 25 0.22 2.20 -13.50
CA GLY A 25 -0.28 2.45 -14.85
C GLY A 25 -1.79 2.26 -15.04
N LEU A 26 -2.56 1.90 -13.99
CA LEU A 26 -4.02 1.97 -14.09
C LEU A 26 -4.53 3.41 -14.13
N VAL A 27 -3.98 4.24 -13.25
CA VAL A 27 -4.29 5.67 -13.05
C VAL A 27 -3.07 6.50 -13.45
N SER A 28 -3.27 7.58 -14.19
CA SER A 28 -2.19 8.51 -14.58
C SER A 28 -1.60 9.21 -13.36
N ARG A 29 -0.29 9.43 -13.40
CA ARG A 29 0.48 10.12 -12.36
C ARG A 29 0.88 11.54 -12.77
N VAL A 30 0.42 11.98 -13.94
CA VAL A 30 0.67 13.34 -14.43
C VAL A 30 0.11 14.35 -13.42
N GLY A 31 0.96 15.32 -13.04
CA GLY A 31 0.59 16.37 -12.09
C GLY A 31 0.71 15.98 -10.62
N ILE A 32 1.18 14.78 -10.30
CA ILE A 32 1.48 14.33 -8.93
C ILE A 32 2.97 14.56 -8.65
N LEU A 33 3.31 15.11 -7.47
CA LEU A 33 4.70 15.19 -7.00
C LEU A 33 5.23 13.75 -6.79
N PRO A 34 6.25 13.31 -7.56
CA PRO A 34 6.66 11.91 -7.57
C PRO A 34 7.63 11.56 -6.45
N ILE A 35 7.75 10.27 -6.17
CA ILE A 35 8.88 9.65 -5.47
C ILE A 35 9.57 8.67 -6.41
N ALA A 36 8.82 7.73 -6.99
CA ALA A 36 9.40 6.67 -7.80
C ALA A 36 8.41 6.21 -8.88
N HIS A 37 8.63 6.58 -10.13
CA HIS A 37 7.77 6.16 -11.25
C HIS A 37 7.68 4.62 -11.42
N SER A 38 8.51 3.85 -10.74
CA SER A 38 8.41 2.40 -10.64
C SER A 38 7.21 1.89 -9.86
N GLN A 39 6.84 2.60 -8.80
CA GLN A 39 5.94 2.13 -7.75
C GLN A 39 4.78 3.10 -7.52
N ASP A 40 4.98 4.38 -7.81
CA ASP A 40 4.00 5.43 -7.61
C ASP A 40 2.70 5.14 -8.35
N THR A 41 1.60 5.29 -7.62
CA THR A 41 0.25 5.28 -8.18
C THR A 41 -0.70 6.06 -7.31
N ALA A 42 -1.66 6.76 -7.93
CA ALA A 42 -2.82 7.28 -7.21
C ALA A 42 -3.85 6.16 -7.02
N GLY A 43 -4.59 6.21 -5.91
CA GLY A 43 -5.61 5.23 -5.62
C GLY A 43 -6.71 5.74 -4.70
N ALA A 44 -7.73 4.90 -4.53
CA ALA A 44 -8.96 5.25 -3.84
C ALA A 44 -8.86 4.97 -2.33
N MET A 45 -9.37 5.89 -1.52
CA MET A 45 -9.58 5.69 -0.10
C MET A 45 -11.01 6.10 0.23
N ALA A 46 -11.77 5.22 0.87
CA ALA A 46 -13.17 5.50 1.19
C ALA A 46 -13.63 4.71 2.42
N ARG A 47 -14.86 4.96 2.89
CA ARG A 47 -15.44 4.21 4.02
C ARG A 47 -15.93 2.83 3.63
N THR A 48 -16.22 2.61 2.35
CA THR A 48 -16.76 1.35 1.83
C THR A 48 -16.01 0.91 0.58
N VAL A 49 -16.03 -0.39 0.28
CA VAL A 49 -15.46 -0.94 -0.97
C VAL A 49 -16.24 -0.41 -2.16
N THR A 50 -17.56 -0.21 -2.04
CA THR A 50 -18.38 0.42 -3.08
C THR A 50 -17.87 1.81 -3.45
N ASP A 51 -17.68 2.70 -2.47
CA ASP A 51 -17.24 4.07 -2.73
C ASP A 51 -15.82 4.10 -3.32
N ALA A 52 -14.94 3.22 -2.83
CA ALA A 52 -13.58 3.10 -3.35
C ALA A 52 -13.57 2.60 -4.80
N ALA A 53 -14.41 1.61 -5.14
CA ALA A 53 -14.54 1.09 -6.50
C ALA A 53 -15.12 2.12 -7.48
N VAL A 54 -16.12 2.90 -7.05
CA VAL A 54 -16.69 4.01 -7.84
C VAL A 54 -15.61 5.06 -8.13
N LEU A 55 -14.84 5.48 -7.12
CA LEU A 55 -13.76 6.44 -7.33
C LEU A 55 -12.68 5.87 -8.25
N LEU A 56 -12.29 4.60 -8.08
CA LEU A 56 -11.30 3.97 -8.95
C LEU A 56 -11.76 3.93 -10.41
N ALA A 57 -13.05 3.66 -10.66
CA ALA A 57 -13.63 3.67 -12.01
C ALA A 57 -13.53 5.05 -12.68
N VAL A 58 -13.62 6.14 -11.92
CA VAL A 58 -13.43 7.51 -12.43
C VAL A 58 -11.95 7.81 -12.70
N LEU A 59 -11.05 7.35 -11.83
CA LEU A 59 -9.61 7.62 -11.94
C LEU A 59 -8.91 6.79 -13.03
N ALA A 60 -9.39 5.58 -13.29
CA ALA A 60 -8.74 4.64 -14.20
C ALA A 60 -8.83 5.11 -15.65
N GLY A 61 -7.72 5.57 -16.21
CA GLY A 61 -7.65 6.10 -17.57
C GLY A 61 -6.27 5.90 -18.20
N ALA A 62 -6.25 5.73 -19.52
CA ALA A 62 -5.00 5.85 -20.27
C ALA A 62 -4.73 7.33 -20.53
N ASP A 63 -3.48 7.74 -20.37
CA ASP A 63 -3.00 9.10 -20.54
C ASP A 63 -1.70 9.06 -21.35
N GLN A 64 -1.68 9.73 -22.50
CA GLN A 64 -0.51 9.76 -23.38
C GLN A 64 0.69 10.49 -22.75
N CYS A 65 0.44 11.31 -21.73
CA CYS A 65 1.48 11.99 -20.97
C CYS A 65 2.09 11.10 -19.86
N ASP A 66 1.50 9.94 -19.58
CA ASP A 66 2.05 8.94 -18.66
C ASP A 66 2.29 7.60 -19.38
N PRO A 67 3.54 7.29 -19.77
CA PRO A 67 3.88 6.06 -20.47
C PRO A 67 3.43 4.79 -19.76
N ALA A 68 3.37 4.78 -18.42
CA ALA A 68 2.93 3.60 -17.65
C ALA A 68 1.48 3.22 -17.98
N THR A 69 0.63 4.19 -18.31
CA THR A 69 -0.79 3.97 -18.61
C THR A 69 -1.06 3.53 -20.05
N THR A 70 -0.05 3.61 -20.92
CA THR A 70 -0.14 3.17 -22.33
C THR A 70 0.42 1.76 -22.56
N ALA A 71 0.79 1.06 -21.47
CA ALA A 71 1.32 -0.30 -21.54
C ALA A 71 0.36 -1.24 -22.29
N LYS A 72 0.92 -2.07 -23.19
CA LYS A 72 0.14 -2.96 -24.07
C LYS A 72 -0.81 -3.92 -23.34
N ARG A 73 -0.50 -4.27 -22.08
CA ARG A 73 -1.25 -5.23 -21.28
C ARG A 73 -2.36 -4.60 -20.42
N ARG A 74 -2.51 -3.28 -20.42
CA ARG A 74 -3.51 -2.57 -19.63
C ARG A 74 -4.93 -2.96 -20.08
N PRO A 75 -5.83 -3.43 -19.18
CA PRO A 75 -7.23 -3.63 -19.49
C PRO A 75 -7.92 -2.34 -19.95
N ARG A 76 -8.92 -2.46 -20.83
CA ARG A 76 -9.69 -1.31 -21.35
C ARG A 76 -11.15 -1.41 -20.88
N GLY A 77 -11.69 -0.29 -20.39
CA GLY A 77 -13.12 -0.15 -20.09
C GLY A 77 -13.62 -1.05 -18.96
N THR A 78 -12.78 -1.38 -17.98
CA THR A 78 -13.19 -2.19 -16.82
C THR A 78 -14.14 -1.39 -15.94
N ASP A 79 -15.37 -1.87 -15.79
CA ASP A 79 -16.31 -1.37 -14.78
C ASP A 79 -16.06 -2.07 -13.45
N TYR A 80 -15.38 -1.39 -12.53
CA TYR A 80 -15.08 -1.93 -11.20
C TYR A 80 -16.32 -2.07 -10.30
N THR A 81 -17.41 -1.36 -10.61
CA THR A 81 -18.65 -1.48 -9.83
C THR A 81 -19.37 -2.79 -10.12
N ALA A 82 -19.18 -3.37 -11.30
CA ALA A 82 -19.68 -4.70 -11.66
C ALA A 82 -19.04 -5.83 -10.82
N ALA A 83 -17.91 -5.58 -10.17
CA ALA A 83 -17.25 -6.52 -9.26
C ALA A 83 -17.90 -6.58 -7.86
N LEU A 84 -18.79 -5.65 -7.51
CA LEU A 84 -19.43 -5.54 -6.19
C LEU A 84 -20.46 -6.65 -5.96
N ARG A 85 -19.95 -7.83 -5.59
CA ARG A 85 -20.75 -9.04 -5.35
C ARG A 85 -20.67 -9.50 -3.90
N ALA A 86 -21.80 -9.53 -3.21
CA ALA A 86 -21.85 -9.95 -1.80
C ALA A 86 -21.45 -11.43 -1.61
N ASP A 87 -21.63 -12.27 -2.63
CA ASP A 87 -21.15 -13.66 -2.67
C ASP A 87 -19.70 -13.78 -3.15
N GLY A 88 -18.94 -12.67 -3.16
CA GLY A 88 -17.64 -12.55 -3.80
C GLY A 88 -16.57 -13.53 -3.30
N LEU A 89 -16.69 -14.07 -2.09
CA LEU A 89 -15.76 -15.06 -1.53
C LEU A 89 -16.11 -16.51 -1.90
N ARG A 90 -17.33 -16.79 -2.39
CA ARG A 90 -17.77 -18.15 -2.70
C ARG A 90 -16.90 -18.77 -3.81
N GLY A 91 -16.18 -19.84 -3.48
CA GLY A 91 -15.30 -20.55 -4.39
C GLY A 91 -13.97 -19.83 -4.68
N ALA A 92 -13.72 -18.67 -4.07
CA ALA A 92 -12.44 -17.99 -4.18
C ALA A 92 -11.33 -18.83 -3.53
N ARG A 93 -10.11 -18.77 -4.04
CA ARG A 93 -8.94 -19.42 -3.46
C ARG A 93 -8.00 -18.38 -2.88
N LEU A 94 -7.85 -18.35 -1.56
CA LEU A 94 -7.07 -17.34 -0.84
C LEU A 94 -5.88 -18.01 -0.15
N GLY A 95 -4.69 -17.44 -0.31
CA GLY A 95 -3.49 -17.88 0.41
C GLY A 95 -3.20 -16.97 1.60
N VAL A 96 -2.92 -17.53 2.77
CA VAL A 96 -2.48 -16.74 3.93
C VAL A 96 -0.95 -16.64 3.90
N ALA A 97 -0.42 -15.44 3.69
CA ALA A 97 1.02 -15.20 3.68
C ALA A 97 1.47 -14.98 5.13
N ARG A 98 2.05 -16.00 5.76
CA ARG A 98 2.44 -16.03 7.17
C ARG A 98 3.82 -15.40 7.39
N GLU A 99 4.82 -15.89 6.67
CA GLU A 99 6.22 -15.52 6.87
C GLU A 99 6.46 -14.04 6.54
N GLY A 100 7.03 -13.30 7.50
CA GLY A 100 7.30 -11.86 7.40
C GLY A 100 6.09 -10.93 7.61
N TYR A 101 4.86 -11.46 7.62
CA TYR A 101 3.64 -10.65 7.70
C TYR A 101 2.77 -10.90 8.94
N PHE A 102 3.15 -11.86 9.77
CA PHE A 102 2.57 -12.18 11.08
C PHE A 102 3.67 -12.22 12.15
N GLY A 103 3.29 -12.31 13.43
CA GLY A 103 4.21 -12.52 14.56
C GLY A 103 4.76 -11.25 15.19
N TYR A 104 4.40 -10.07 14.67
CA TYR A 104 4.78 -8.77 15.24
C TYR A 104 3.72 -8.19 16.20
N SER A 105 2.51 -8.76 16.26
CA SER A 105 1.47 -8.39 17.23
C SER A 105 0.48 -9.54 17.43
N GLU A 106 0.50 -10.19 18.59
CA GLU A 106 -0.36 -11.33 18.89
C GLU A 106 -1.86 -11.00 18.77
N GLU A 107 -2.26 -9.80 19.19
CA GLU A 107 -3.66 -9.37 19.11
C GLU A 107 -4.11 -9.10 17.68
N THR A 108 -3.21 -8.56 16.84
CA THR A 108 -3.44 -8.37 15.41
C THR A 108 -3.58 -9.72 14.73
N ASP A 109 -2.64 -10.63 15.01
CA ASP A 109 -2.62 -11.97 14.43
C ASP A 109 -3.92 -12.70 14.76
N ARG A 110 -4.35 -12.70 16.04
CA ARG A 110 -5.61 -13.30 16.46
C ARG A 110 -6.83 -12.71 15.75
N LEU A 111 -6.89 -11.38 15.60
CA LEU A 111 -7.98 -10.73 14.88
C LEU A 111 -8.02 -11.17 13.41
N ILE A 112 -6.85 -11.32 12.79
CA ILE A 112 -6.75 -11.77 11.39
C ILE A 112 -7.07 -13.26 11.25
N GLU A 113 -6.75 -14.11 12.23
CA GLU A 113 -7.23 -15.50 12.24
C GLU A 113 -8.77 -15.58 12.21
N GLU A 114 -9.45 -14.74 12.99
CA GLU A 114 -10.91 -14.66 12.98
C GLU A 114 -11.44 -14.22 11.61
N ALA A 115 -10.78 -13.26 10.96
CA ALA A 115 -11.12 -12.82 9.61
C ALA A 115 -10.91 -13.94 8.56
N VAL A 116 -9.82 -14.70 8.65
CA VAL A 116 -9.54 -15.85 7.76
C VAL A 116 -10.57 -16.95 7.94
N ALA A 117 -10.93 -17.28 9.19
CA ALA A 117 -11.97 -18.25 9.49
C ALA A 117 -13.33 -17.82 8.92
N GLU A 118 -13.66 -16.54 9.00
CA GLU A 118 -14.89 -16.00 8.40
C GLU A 118 -14.87 -16.09 6.86
N MET A 119 -13.73 -15.80 6.22
CA MET A 119 -13.60 -16.01 4.77
C MET A 119 -13.84 -17.47 4.36
N ALA A 120 -13.32 -18.43 5.12
CA ALA A 120 -13.58 -19.86 4.91
C ALA A 120 -15.08 -20.19 5.04
N ARG A 121 -15.76 -19.66 6.07
CA ARG A 121 -17.20 -19.86 6.31
C ARG A 121 -18.06 -19.27 5.18
N LEU A 122 -17.60 -18.19 4.56
CA LEU A 122 -18.25 -17.56 3.39
C LEU A 122 -18.01 -18.33 2.08
N GLY A 123 -17.24 -19.42 2.14
CA GLY A 123 -17.05 -20.36 1.05
C GLY A 123 -15.76 -20.16 0.25
N ALA A 124 -14.81 -19.37 0.76
CA ALA A 124 -13.46 -19.36 0.20
C ALA A 124 -12.70 -20.63 0.58
N VAL A 125 -11.86 -21.11 -0.33
CA VAL A 125 -10.86 -22.14 -0.05
C VAL A 125 -9.61 -21.45 0.46
N ILE A 126 -9.23 -21.72 1.70
CA ILE A 126 -8.03 -21.17 2.32
C ILE A 126 -6.86 -22.12 2.11
N VAL A 127 -5.73 -21.59 1.65
CA VAL A 127 -4.43 -22.26 1.58
C VAL A 127 -3.53 -21.59 2.62
N ASP A 128 -3.12 -22.34 3.63
CA ASP A 128 -2.41 -21.80 4.79
C ASP A 128 -1.40 -22.84 5.32
N PRO A 129 -0.08 -22.55 5.29
CA PRO A 129 0.51 -21.32 4.77
C PRO A 129 0.53 -21.27 3.23
N ALA A 130 0.54 -20.05 2.69
CA ALA A 130 0.87 -19.73 1.30
C ALA A 130 1.92 -18.60 1.30
N ASP A 131 3.09 -18.92 1.85
CA ASP A 131 4.16 -17.96 2.09
C ASP A 131 4.81 -17.48 0.80
N VAL A 132 5.21 -16.20 0.79
CA VAL A 132 6.01 -15.61 -0.27
C VAL A 132 7.46 -16.01 -0.02
N PRO A 133 8.08 -16.88 -0.85
CA PRO A 133 9.40 -17.45 -0.53
C PRO A 133 10.52 -16.41 -0.44
N THR A 134 10.28 -15.24 -1.03
CA THR A 134 11.19 -14.10 -1.06
C THR A 134 10.87 -13.04 -0.01
N ALA A 135 9.93 -13.27 0.91
CA ALA A 135 9.50 -12.25 1.89
C ALA A 135 10.67 -11.70 2.73
N GLU A 136 11.50 -12.58 3.29
CA GLU A 136 12.68 -12.18 4.07
C GLU A 136 13.74 -11.47 3.20
N GLU A 137 14.04 -12.01 2.01
CA GLU A 137 15.00 -11.43 1.06
C GLU A 137 14.54 -10.03 0.60
N LEU A 138 13.24 -9.86 0.33
CA LEU A 138 12.64 -8.58 -0.05
C LEU A 138 12.71 -7.56 1.09
N GLY A 139 12.36 -7.97 2.32
CA GLY A 139 12.35 -7.09 3.48
C GLY A 139 13.74 -6.65 3.95
N SER A 140 14.78 -7.42 3.65
CA SER A 140 16.17 -7.14 4.05
C SER A 140 17.04 -6.55 2.93
N SER A 141 16.63 -6.69 1.66
CA SER A 141 17.41 -6.17 0.52
C SER A 141 17.35 -4.63 0.45
N PRO A 142 18.48 -3.94 0.23
CA PRO A 142 18.49 -2.49 0.02
C PRO A 142 17.98 -2.10 -1.38
N ALA A 143 17.68 -3.07 -2.26
CA ALA A 143 17.39 -2.84 -3.66
C ALA A 143 16.21 -1.88 -3.88
N GLU A 144 15.12 -2.03 -3.11
CA GLU A 144 14.00 -1.09 -3.19
C GLU A 144 14.43 0.33 -2.82
N LEU A 145 15.04 0.52 -1.65
CA LEU A 145 15.47 1.85 -1.21
C LEU A 145 16.42 2.49 -2.23
N ASP A 146 17.33 1.71 -2.83
CA ASP A 146 18.18 2.21 -3.91
C ASP A 146 17.36 2.68 -5.11
N VAL A 147 16.39 1.90 -5.59
CA VAL A 147 15.47 2.31 -6.66
C VAL A 147 14.78 3.62 -6.31
N LEU A 148 14.18 3.72 -5.12
CA LEU A 148 13.48 4.91 -4.67
C LEU A 148 14.40 6.15 -4.64
N LEU A 149 15.64 6.02 -4.16
CA LEU A 149 16.58 7.14 -4.10
C LEU A 149 17.04 7.58 -5.50
N PHE A 150 17.29 6.64 -6.42
CA PHE A 150 17.65 6.96 -7.80
C PHE A 150 16.50 7.66 -8.53
N GLU A 151 15.28 7.14 -8.37
CA GLU A 151 14.09 7.68 -9.02
C GLU A 151 13.65 9.00 -8.39
N LEU A 152 13.73 9.18 -7.07
CA LEU A 152 13.36 10.44 -6.40
C LEU A 152 14.11 11.64 -6.98
N LYS A 153 15.44 11.51 -7.14
CA LYS A 153 16.25 12.59 -7.74
C LYS A 153 15.83 12.86 -9.18
N ALA A 154 15.69 11.82 -9.99
CA ALA A 154 15.37 11.97 -11.41
C ALA A 154 13.97 12.56 -11.62
N ASP A 155 12.98 12.00 -10.94
CA ASP A 155 11.56 12.27 -11.13
C ASP A 155 11.17 13.61 -10.50
N LEU A 156 11.71 13.96 -9.31
CA LEU A 156 11.44 15.27 -8.70
C LEU A 156 12.04 16.40 -9.53
N ASN A 157 13.27 16.25 -10.04
CA ASN A 157 13.88 17.25 -10.93
C ASN A 157 13.04 17.43 -12.20
N ALA A 158 12.62 16.34 -12.84
CA ALA A 158 11.75 16.40 -14.03
C ALA A 158 10.40 17.07 -13.73
N TYR A 159 9.80 16.78 -12.57
CA TYR A 159 8.54 17.39 -12.15
C TYR A 159 8.67 18.90 -11.93
N LEU A 160 9.73 19.34 -11.23
CA LEU A 160 9.99 20.74 -10.89
C LEU A 160 10.37 21.57 -12.11
N ASP A 161 11.15 21.02 -13.04
CA ASP A 161 11.50 21.67 -14.31
C ASP A 161 10.24 22.06 -15.11
N GLY A 162 9.23 21.19 -15.11
CA GLY A 162 7.94 21.43 -15.76
C GLY A 162 6.97 22.38 -15.03
N ARG A 163 7.36 23.02 -13.92
CA ARG A 163 6.47 23.94 -13.16
C ARG A 163 6.56 25.38 -13.67
N GLY A 164 5.49 26.15 -13.44
CA GLY A 164 5.43 27.57 -13.78
C GLY A 164 6.48 28.43 -13.06
N ALA A 165 6.66 29.67 -13.52
CA ALA A 165 7.66 30.60 -12.97
C ALA A 165 7.50 30.90 -11.46
N ASP A 166 6.28 30.72 -10.93
CA ASP A 166 5.96 30.96 -9.52
C ASP A 166 6.54 29.91 -8.56
N VAL A 167 7.05 28.78 -9.07
CA VAL A 167 7.76 27.78 -8.26
C VAL A 167 9.26 28.13 -8.23
N PRO A 168 9.81 28.49 -7.05
CA PRO A 168 11.15 29.06 -6.93
C PRO A 168 12.27 28.02 -6.92
N VAL A 169 11.93 26.73 -6.82
CA VAL A 169 12.89 25.60 -6.83
C VAL A 169 12.69 24.76 -8.08
N ARG A 170 13.79 24.33 -8.69
CA ARG A 170 13.86 23.58 -9.95
C ARG A 170 14.50 22.21 -9.80
N THR A 171 15.21 21.97 -8.71
CA THR A 171 15.92 20.72 -8.47
C THR A 171 15.82 20.28 -7.02
N LEU A 172 16.05 19.00 -6.76
CA LEU A 172 16.21 18.42 -5.43
C LEU A 172 17.32 19.14 -4.65
N ALA A 173 18.41 19.54 -5.29
CA ALA A 173 19.48 20.33 -4.66
C ALA A 173 18.97 21.67 -4.11
N GLU A 174 18.16 22.38 -4.89
CA GLU A 174 17.55 23.64 -4.46
C GLU A 174 16.50 23.45 -3.36
N VAL A 175 15.78 22.32 -3.37
CA VAL A 175 14.89 21.94 -2.25
C VAL A 175 15.68 21.71 -0.97
N ILE A 176 16.82 21.00 -1.06
CA ILE A 176 17.72 20.75 0.08
C ILE A 176 18.22 22.08 0.65
N GLU A 177 18.73 22.97 -0.21
CA GLU A 177 19.23 24.29 0.20
C GLU A 177 18.12 25.17 0.79
N PHE A 178 16.92 25.14 0.21
CA PHE A 178 15.76 25.83 0.78
C PHE A 178 15.49 25.34 2.20
N ASN A 179 15.46 24.02 2.42
CA ASN A 179 15.22 23.46 3.74
C ASN A 179 16.30 23.87 4.74
N GLU A 180 17.58 23.83 4.36
CA GLU A 180 18.71 24.25 5.22
C GLU A 180 18.58 25.72 5.65
N ARG A 181 18.27 26.62 4.72
CA ARG A 181 18.07 28.05 5.00
C ARG A 181 16.85 28.31 5.90
N ASN A 182 15.88 27.40 5.91
CA ASN A 182 14.62 27.52 6.64
C ASN A 182 14.44 26.45 7.73
N ALA A 183 15.53 25.83 8.21
CA ALA A 183 15.48 24.61 9.01
C ALA A 183 14.61 24.71 10.27
N ALA A 184 14.65 25.86 10.95
CA ALA A 184 13.83 26.10 12.14
C ALA A 184 12.31 26.01 11.87
N ALA A 185 11.87 26.28 10.64
CA ALA A 185 10.47 26.22 10.25
C ALA A 185 10.07 24.88 9.62
N VAL A 186 10.95 24.26 8.81
CA VAL A 186 10.58 23.09 7.98
C VAL A 186 11.23 21.78 8.42
N MET A 187 12.23 21.82 9.31
CA MET A 187 12.88 20.65 9.90
C MET A 187 12.99 20.75 11.45
N PRO A 188 11.92 21.11 12.19
CA PRO A 188 12.01 21.28 13.64
C PRO A 188 12.18 19.96 14.43
N TRP A 189 11.84 18.81 13.83
CA TRP A 189 11.81 17.51 14.51
C TRP A 189 12.72 16.46 13.86
N PHE A 190 12.88 16.52 12.53
CA PHE A 190 13.70 15.58 11.76
C PHE A 190 14.30 16.30 10.55
N GLY A 191 15.41 15.74 10.04
CA GLY A 191 16.14 16.28 8.90
C GLY A 191 15.59 15.81 7.56
N GLN A 192 16.45 15.85 6.55
CA GLN A 192 16.14 15.51 5.16
C GLN A 192 17.12 14.48 4.59
N ASP A 193 17.55 13.51 5.40
CA ASP A 193 18.60 12.54 5.05
C ASP A 193 18.31 11.77 3.76
N LEU A 194 17.04 11.44 3.49
CA LEU A 194 16.64 10.76 2.26
C LEU A 194 16.82 11.65 1.02
N PHE A 195 16.59 12.96 1.14
CA PHE A 195 16.85 13.91 0.04
C PHE A 195 18.35 14.01 -0.23
N VAL A 196 19.17 14.09 0.81
CA VAL A 196 20.64 14.12 0.68
C VAL A 196 21.15 12.83 0.02
N LYS A 197 20.71 11.66 0.49
CA LYS A 197 21.07 10.36 -0.11
C LYS A 197 20.60 10.23 -1.57
N ALA A 198 19.41 10.72 -1.89
CA ALA A 198 18.89 10.70 -3.26
C ALA A 198 19.72 11.64 -4.15
N GLN A 199 20.08 12.82 -3.65
CA GLN A 199 20.89 13.79 -4.38
C GLN A 199 22.27 13.26 -4.76
N GLU A 200 22.84 12.34 -3.97
CA GLU A 200 24.11 11.65 -4.27
C GLU A 200 23.99 10.60 -5.38
N LYS A 201 22.78 10.14 -5.74
CA LYS A 201 22.60 9.10 -6.76
C LYS A 201 22.95 9.58 -8.18
N GLY A 202 23.42 8.64 -8.99
CA GLY A 202 23.72 8.82 -10.41
C GLY A 202 22.46 8.85 -11.31
N PRO A 203 22.63 8.88 -12.65
CA PRO A 203 21.51 8.80 -13.58
C PRO A 203 20.87 7.40 -13.60
N LEU A 204 19.62 7.30 -14.07
CA LEU A 204 18.89 6.03 -14.24
C LEU A 204 19.51 5.08 -15.29
N SER A 205 20.57 5.49 -15.99
CA SER A 205 21.38 4.60 -16.84
C SER A 205 22.41 3.79 -16.04
N ASP A 206 22.63 4.10 -14.77
CA ASP A 206 23.61 3.44 -13.92
C ASP A 206 23.29 1.95 -13.76
N SER A 207 24.36 1.15 -13.78
CA SER A 207 24.28 -0.30 -13.56
C SER A 207 23.76 -0.65 -12.17
N ALA A 208 24.05 0.16 -11.15
CA ALA A 208 23.57 -0.05 -9.79
C ALA A 208 22.04 0.03 -9.74
N TYR A 209 21.46 1.12 -10.28
CA TYR A 209 20.02 1.28 -10.40
C TYR A 209 19.36 0.13 -11.17
N ARG A 210 19.90 -0.24 -12.34
CA ARG A 210 19.32 -1.32 -13.15
C ARG A 210 19.34 -2.68 -12.44
N LYS A 211 20.39 -2.97 -11.67
CA LYS A 211 20.48 -4.20 -10.87
C LYS A 211 19.46 -4.18 -9.72
N ALA A 212 19.42 -3.09 -8.97
CA ALA A 212 18.46 -2.90 -7.88
C ALA A 212 17.02 -3.06 -8.39
N ARG A 213 16.68 -2.39 -9.51
CA ARG A 213 15.35 -2.48 -10.12
C ARG A 213 14.99 -3.90 -10.59
N ALA A 214 15.94 -4.61 -11.19
CA ALA A 214 15.72 -5.99 -11.61
C ALA A 214 15.55 -6.95 -10.43
N GLU A 215 16.31 -6.74 -9.36
CA GLU A 215 16.20 -7.53 -8.12
C GLU A 215 14.84 -7.30 -7.44
N SER A 216 14.44 -6.03 -7.24
CA SER A 216 13.15 -5.65 -6.67
C SER A 216 11.98 -6.31 -7.41
N LEU A 217 11.94 -6.21 -8.75
CA LEU A 217 10.86 -6.81 -9.55
C LEU A 217 10.87 -8.34 -9.50
N ARG A 218 12.06 -8.96 -9.49
CA ARG A 218 12.20 -10.42 -9.36
C ARG A 218 11.65 -10.90 -8.03
N LEU A 219 12.02 -10.23 -6.93
CA LEU A 219 11.67 -10.62 -5.57
C LEU A 219 10.19 -10.41 -5.26
N ALA A 220 9.64 -9.27 -5.64
CA ALA A 220 8.25 -8.94 -5.33
C ALA A 220 7.25 -9.56 -6.30
N GLY A 221 7.59 -9.60 -7.59
CA GLY A 221 6.73 -10.10 -8.67
C GLY A 221 6.97 -11.58 -8.99
N GLU A 222 7.91 -11.85 -9.91
CA GLU A 222 8.08 -13.16 -10.57
C GLU A 222 8.29 -14.31 -9.58
N LYS A 223 9.20 -14.13 -8.61
CA LYS A 223 9.51 -15.11 -7.56
C LYS A 223 8.75 -14.86 -6.25
N GLY A 224 8.05 -13.74 -6.16
CA GLY A 224 7.24 -13.37 -5.01
C GLY A 224 5.78 -13.73 -5.25
N ILE A 225 4.93 -12.69 -5.36
CA ILE A 225 3.48 -12.81 -5.50
C ILE A 225 3.10 -13.80 -6.62
N ASP A 226 3.69 -13.69 -7.81
CA ASP A 226 3.28 -14.50 -8.96
C ASP A 226 3.61 -15.99 -8.78
N ALA A 227 4.69 -16.32 -8.08
CA ALA A 227 5.09 -17.70 -7.85
C ALA A 227 4.04 -18.40 -6.99
N VAL A 228 3.67 -17.79 -5.86
CA VAL A 228 2.71 -18.36 -4.89
C VAL A 228 1.30 -18.43 -5.47
N LEU A 229 0.84 -17.35 -6.13
CA LEU A 229 -0.46 -17.33 -6.78
C LEU A 229 -0.58 -18.46 -7.80
N ARG A 230 0.47 -18.72 -8.58
CA ARG A 230 0.49 -19.77 -9.61
C ARG A 230 0.57 -21.17 -9.00
N GLU A 231 1.46 -21.38 -8.04
CA GLU A 231 1.68 -22.68 -7.39
C GLU A 231 0.38 -23.21 -6.76
N HIS A 232 -0.29 -22.36 -5.99
CA HIS A 232 -1.50 -22.76 -5.26
C HIS A 232 -2.81 -22.43 -6.00
N ARG A 233 -2.72 -21.85 -7.21
CA ARG A 233 -3.85 -21.39 -8.03
C ARG A 233 -4.77 -20.47 -7.21
N LEU A 234 -4.20 -19.40 -6.67
CA LEU A 234 -4.89 -18.45 -5.80
C LEU A 234 -5.44 -17.28 -6.61
N ASP A 235 -6.56 -16.73 -6.14
CA ASP A 235 -7.10 -15.46 -6.58
C ASP A 235 -6.39 -14.28 -5.91
N ALA A 236 -5.95 -14.44 -4.67
CA ALA A 236 -5.25 -13.43 -3.88
C ALA A 236 -4.47 -14.04 -2.71
N LEU A 237 -3.45 -13.31 -2.25
CA LEU A 237 -2.84 -13.47 -0.93
C LEU A 237 -3.53 -12.56 0.08
N VAL A 238 -3.61 -13.00 1.33
CA VAL A 238 -4.15 -12.23 2.45
C VAL A 238 -3.18 -12.18 3.62
N ALA A 239 -3.10 -11.03 4.28
CA ALA A 239 -2.27 -10.78 5.45
C ALA A 239 -2.82 -9.57 6.24
N PRO A 240 -2.46 -9.38 7.54
CA PRO A 240 -2.73 -8.14 8.24
C PRO A 240 -2.09 -6.98 7.47
N THR A 241 -2.78 -5.84 7.36
CA THR A 241 -2.22 -4.69 6.65
C THR A 241 -1.02 -4.12 7.41
N MET A 242 -1.18 -3.93 8.72
CA MET A 242 -0.14 -3.52 9.67
C MET A 242 -0.66 -3.70 11.10
N ALA A 243 0.24 -3.54 12.09
CA ALA A 243 -0.13 -3.43 13.51
C ALA A 243 -1.04 -2.20 13.77
N PRO A 244 -1.73 -2.13 14.93
CA PRO A 244 -2.58 -0.99 15.27
C PRO A 244 -1.79 0.33 15.30
N PRO A 245 -2.43 1.48 15.04
CA PRO A 245 -1.79 2.79 15.11
C PRO A 245 -1.02 3.02 16.42
N PHE A 246 0.19 3.55 16.32
CA PHE A 246 1.02 3.92 17.46
C PHE A 246 0.88 5.41 17.82
N LYS A 247 1.38 5.79 19.00
CA LYS A 247 1.41 7.19 19.46
C LYS A 247 2.43 7.98 18.65
N ILE A 248 2.09 9.23 18.32
CA ILE A 248 3.06 10.17 17.72
C ILE A 248 4.11 10.49 18.79
N ASP A 249 5.37 10.12 18.53
CA ASP A 249 6.52 10.40 19.39
C ASP A 249 7.59 11.15 18.59
N LEU A 250 7.70 12.45 18.84
CA LEU A 250 8.66 13.33 18.17
C LEU A 250 10.11 13.15 18.66
N VAL A 251 10.31 12.40 19.75
CA VAL A 251 11.62 12.18 20.37
C VAL A 251 12.20 10.84 19.93
N ASN A 252 11.43 9.76 20.02
CA ASN A 252 11.90 8.41 19.72
C ASN A 252 11.49 7.90 18.33
N GLY A 253 10.60 8.62 17.64
CA GLY A 253 10.14 8.27 16.30
C GLY A 253 9.03 7.22 16.28
N ASP A 254 8.79 6.68 15.09
CA ASP A 254 7.69 5.78 14.80
C ASP A 254 7.89 4.39 15.44
N HIS A 255 6.81 3.82 15.99
CA HIS A 255 6.79 2.46 16.54
C HIS A 255 6.17 1.47 15.55
N PHE A 256 6.79 1.36 14.38
CA PHE A 256 6.34 0.42 13.34
C PHE A 256 6.78 -1.01 13.69
N LEU A 257 5.81 -1.93 13.78
CA LEU A 257 6.07 -3.34 14.14
C LEU A 257 6.08 -4.27 12.92
N GLY A 258 5.35 -3.94 11.86
CA GLY A 258 5.25 -4.76 10.66
C GLY A 258 4.05 -4.41 9.80
N GLY A 259 4.04 -4.90 8.56
CA GLY A 259 2.98 -4.70 7.58
C GLY A 259 3.22 -5.49 6.29
N SER A 260 2.24 -5.46 5.39
CA SER A 260 2.22 -6.32 4.19
C SER A 260 2.17 -5.58 2.85
N SER A 261 2.46 -4.28 2.81
CA SER A 261 2.36 -3.48 1.58
C SER A 261 3.48 -3.75 0.56
N GLN A 262 4.70 -3.99 1.06
CA GLN A 262 5.93 -4.00 0.27
C GLN A 262 5.88 -4.88 -0.99
N PRO A 263 5.39 -6.15 -0.94
CA PRO A 263 5.38 -6.99 -2.15
C PRO A 263 4.54 -6.39 -3.28
N ALA A 264 3.34 -5.90 -2.97
CA ALA A 264 2.45 -5.34 -3.99
C ALA A 264 2.92 -3.96 -4.47
N ALA A 265 3.53 -3.18 -3.58
CA ALA A 265 4.16 -1.90 -3.89
C ALA A 265 5.30 -2.09 -4.89
N VAL A 266 6.31 -2.88 -4.53
CA VAL A 266 7.53 -3.12 -5.32
C VAL A 266 7.24 -3.81 -6.66
N ALA A 267 6.30 -4.76 -6.69
CA ALA A 267 5.89 -5.41 -7.94
C ALA A 267 5.07 -4.47 -8.87
N GLY A 268 4.58 -3.34 -8.35
CA GLY A 268 3.63 -2.48 -9.04
C GLY A 268 2.24 -3.12 -9.20
N TYR A 269 1.88 -4.06 -8.33
CA TYR A 269 0.65 -4.88 -8.37
C TYR A 269 -0.46 -4.31 -7.48
N PRO A 270 -1.74 -4.68 -7.66
CA PRO A 270 -2.80 -4.10 -6.87
C PRO A 270 -2.88 -4.70 -5.46
N ALA A 271 -3.24 -3.86 -4.48
CA ALA A 271 -3.54 -4.25 -3.11
C ALA A 271 -4.79 -3.52 -2.62
N VAL A 272 -5.66 -4.23 -1.90
CA VAL A 272 -6.89 -3.68 -1.31
C VAL A 272 -6.91 -4.01 0.17
N THR A 273 -6.85 -2.99 1.03
CA THR A 273 -7.11 -3.16 2.46
C THR A 273 -8.57 -2.86 2.78
N VAL A 274 -9.16 -3.66 3.66
CA VAL A 274 -10.49 -3.45 4.23
C VAL A 274 -10.43 -3.58 5.75
N PRO A 275 -11.26 -2.81 6.50
CA PRO A 275 -11.33 -2.96 7.95
C PRO A 275 -11.65 -4.40 8.36
N ALA A 276 -10.81 -5.00 9.21
CA ALA A 276 -10.99 -6.35 9.75
C ALA A 276 -11.52 -6.33 11.18
N GLY A 277 -11.19 -5.28 11.95
CA GLY A 277 -11.70 -5.10 13.30
C GLY A 277 -10.88 -4.09 14.10
N TYR A 278 -10.80 -4.30 15.41
CA TYR A 278 -10.14 -3.40 16.34
C TYR A 278 -9.39 -4.15 17.42
N VAL A 279 -8.16 -3.72 17.71
CA VAL A 279 -7.36 -4.15 18.87
C VAL A 279 -7.33 -2.99 19.84
N SER A 280 -7.85 -3.19 21.06
CA SER A 280 -7.92 -2.14 22.09
C SER A 280 -8.57 -0.83 21.61
N GLY A 281 -9.58 -0.93 20.73
CA GLY A 281 -10.28 0.21 20.14
C GLY A 281 -9.58 0.87 18.95
N LEU A 282 -8.37 0.42 18.58
CA LEU A 282 -7.63 0.90 17.42
C LEU A 282 -7.88 0.01 16.21
N PRO A 283 -8.11 0.58 15.02
CA PRO A 283 -8.50 -0.19 13.84
C PRO A 283 -7.33 -1.02 13.29
N VAL A 284 -7.69 -2.18 12.74
CA VAL A 284 -6.78 -3.08 12.02
C VAL A 284 -7.46 -3.49 10.72
N GLY A 285 -6.72 -3.42 9.62
CA GLY A 285 -7.13 -3.86 8.29
C GLY A 285 -6.56 -5.22 7.89
N LEU A 286 -7.25 -5.88 6.96
CA LEU A 286 -6.79 -7.05 6.22
C LEU A 286 -6.51 -6.62 4.77
N THR A 287 -5.33 -6.94 4.25
CA THR A 287 -4.97 -6.67 2.84
C THR A 287 -5.22 -7.90 1.97
N PHE A 288 -5.86 -7.71 0.81
CA PHE A 288 -5.85 -8.62 -0.32
C PHE A 288 -4.81 -8.14 -1.34
N MET A 289 -3.85 -8.99 -1.70
CA MET A 289 -2.85 -8.73 -2.74
C MET A 289 -3.04 -9.67 -3.93
N GLY A 290 -2.92 -9.16 -5.14
CA GLY A 290 -3.12 -9.95 -6.36
C GLY A 290 -2.05 -9.70 -7.42
N ALA A 291 -2.15 -10.42 -8.53
CA ALA A 291 -1.31 -10.18 -9.71
C ALA A 291 -1.66 -8.82 -10.37
N ALA A 292 -0.77 -8.31 -11.24
CA ALA A 292 -1.07 -7.13 -12.06
C ALA A 292 -2.44 -7.25 -12.75
N TRP A 293 -3.21 -6.16 -12.73
CA TRP A 293 -4.52 -6.00 -13.38
C TRP A 293 -5.65 -6.85 -12.77
N SER A 294 -5.48 -7.33 -11.54
CA SER A 294 -6.48 -8.13 -10.83
C SER A 294 -7.43 -7.29 -9.96
N GLU A 295 -7.51 -5.96 -10.13
CA GLU A 295 -8.31 -5.09 -9.26
C GLU A 295 -9.77 -5.52 -9.17
N ALA A 296 -10.39 -5.95 -10.27
CA ALA A 296 -11.78 -6.42 -10.25
C ALA A 296 -11.94 -7.70 -9.39
N THR A 297 -10.96 -8.59 -9.40
CA THR A 297 -10.92 -9.76 -8.51
C THR A 297 -10.79 -9.30 -7.07
N LEU A 298 -9.83 -8.43 -6.75
CA LEU A 298 -9.60 -7.97 -5.38
C LEU A 298 -10.81 -7.19 -4.82
N ILE A 299 -11.44 -6.33 -5.62
CA ILE A 299 -12.66 -5.59 -5.25
C ILE A 299 -13.80 -6.56 -4.95
N ARG A 300 -13.98 -7.61 -5.76
CA ARG A 300 -14.99 -8.65 -5.51
C ARG A 300 -14.75 -9.35 -4.17
N LEU A 301 -13.51 -9.75 -3.89
CA LEU A 301 -13.14 -10.45 -2.66
C LEU A 301 -13.35 -9.54 -1.43
N ALA A 302 -12.80 -8.32 -1.51
CA ALA A 302 -12.90 -7.30 -0.48
C ALA A 302 -14.35 -6.91 -0.19
N TYR A 303 -15.18 -6.74 -1.21
CA TYR A 303 -16.61 -6.43 -1.03
C TYR A 303 -17.37 -7.61 -0.40
N GLY A 304 -17.11 -8.84 -0.84
CA GLY A 304 -17.70 -10.03 -0.22
C GLY A 304 -17.37 -10.13 1.28
N PHE A 305 -16.12 -9.86 1.66
CA PHE A 305 -15.69 -9.80 3.05
C PHE A 305 -16.35 -8.65 3.82
N GLU A 306 -16.30 -7.42 3.29
CA GLU A 306 -16.88 -6.23 3.91
C GLU A 306 -18.37 -6.41 4.19
N GLN A 307 -19.14 -6.93 3.23
CA GLN A 307 -20.59 -7.07 3.37
C GLN A 307 -20.98 -8.11 4.42
N ALA A 308 -20.16 -9.14 4.61
CA ALA A 308 -20.37 -10.16 5.63
C ALA A 308 -19.99 -9.67 7.04
N THR A 309 -18.87 -8.96 7.18
CA THR A 309 -18.33 -8.57 8.49
C THR A 309 -18.83 -7.23 8.97
N LYS A 310 -18.99 -6.25 8.07
CA LYS A 310 -19.28 -4.84 8.37
C LYS A 310 -18.43 -4.31 9.52
N ALA A 311 -17.15 -4.68 9.54
CA ALA A 311 -16.28 -4.48 10.69
C ALA A 311 -16.03 -2.99 11.02
N ARG A 312 -16.09 -2.11 10.02
CA ARG A 312 -15.91 -0.67 10.19
C ARG A 312 -16.91 -0.08 11.19
N ARG A 313 -16.39 0.71 12.13
CA ARG A 313 -17.13 1.59 13.03
C ARG A 313 -16.69 3.04 12.82
N PRO A 314 -17.59 4.02 12.87
CA PRO A 314 -17.19 5.43 12.88
C PRO A 314 -16.33 5.72 14.12
N PRO A 315 -15.32 6.61 14.01
CA PRO A 315 -14.52 6.98 15.18
C PRO A 315 -15.39 7.72 16.21
N MET A 316 -15.11 7.49 17.49
CA MET A 316 -15.65 8.32 18.56
C MET A 316 -14.64 9.41 18.90
N PHE A 317 -15.07 10.68 18.86
CA PHE A 317 -14.26 11.80 19.32
C PHE A 317 -14.37 11.88 20.85
N GLN A 318 -13.45 11.21 21.53
CA GLN A 318 -13.37 11.19 22.99
C GLN A 318 -12.97 12.58 23.53
N ALA A 319 -13.56 13.00 24.65
CA ALA A 319 -13.19 14.25 25.32
C ALA A 319 -11.78 14.19 25.93
N THR A 320 -11.31 12.99 26.27
CA THR A 320 -9.98 12.71 26.82
C THR A 320 -9.45 11.40 26.23
N ALA A 321 -8.15 11.31 25.96
CA ALA A 321 -7.50 10.02 25.71
C ALA A 321 -7.34 9.30 27.06
N ASP A 322 -7.84 8.07 27.19
CA ASP A 322 -7.54 7.20 28.34
C ASP A 322 -6.24 6.44 28.04
N PRO A 323 -5.09 6.85 28.61
CA PRO A 323 -3.80 6.25 28.28
C PRO A 323 -3.60 4.87 28.93
N ASP A 324 -4.46 4.47 29.87
CA ASP A 324 -4.28 3.29 30.72
C ASP A 324 -5.15 2.09 30.30
N GLY A 325 -5.98 2.24 29.27
CA GLY A 325 -6.59 1.13 28.54
C GLY A 325 -7.49 0.22 29.38
N ALA A 326 -8.31 0.78 30.27
CA ALA A 326 -9.37 -0.01 30.88
C ALA A 326 -10.26 -0.60 29.76
N PRO A 327 -10.54 -1.92 29.74
CA PRO A 327 -11.36 -2.51 28.70
C PRO A 327 -12.73 -1.83 28.73
N MET A 328 -13.00 -1.05 27.69
CA MET A 328 -14.25 -0.34 27.50
C MET A 328 -15.38 -1.36 27.48
N GLY A 329 -16.04 -1.54 28.63
CA GLY A 329 -17.28 -2.28 28.72
C GLY A 329 -18.26 -1.67 27.74
N LEU A 330 -18.86 -2.53 26.91
CA LEU A 330 -20.00 -2.20 26.07
C LEU A 330 -21.02 -1.40 26.89
N LEU A 331 -21.03 -0.07 26.71
CA LEU A 331 -22.13 0.76 27.16
C LEU A 331 -23.34 0.35 26.31
N ARG A 332 -24.30 -0.27 27.00
CA ARG A 332 -25.59 -0.76 26.49
C ARG A 332 -26.42 0.35 25.86
#